data_AF-A0A316SLL4-F1
#
_entry.id   AF-A0A316SLL4-F1
#
_cell.length_a   1.000
_cell.length_b   1.000
_cell.length_c   1.000
_cell.angle_alpha   90.00
_cell.angle_beta   90.00
_cell.angle_gamma   90.00
#
_symmetry.space_group_name_H-M   'P 1'
#
loop_
_entity.id
_entity.type
_entity.pdbx_description
1 polymer ?
#
loop_
_entity_poly.entity_id
_entity_poly.type
_entity_poly.pdbx_seq_one_letter_code
_entity_poly.pdbx_strand_id
1 'polypeptide(L)'
;MADFIVDESKFLLNDEEDHSIFENGFTLSCGITIGDKEDESDCWELYLSEDGKYYILAVDQKLHDNWVKSSLLDESAFQKQMVDGNEVYLLFSPSSHRLCRLTNVRVNQSLRYALSLYSAFANTRSHDLDSNLRDGIYYEFHSVILPTYSLVGKVSDRALFNNALRSPTDVEDLTAPDGLNDSLSFVYVKNILKKKQLATDLPSPLLESGEVADDFLMLGKQNALVIGPLVLREHYQVFDTTSDSYILLMDSLWAEALMSSSLINQIVLNSIPLFGKKYYFLSFKKKFALENMDDRHYAINKHDAFELALAIKRTRKVLNNCNLNNALYVQSLGILLPEIFTKSEDTNDVVLLGSCLREGPFATSPFLDDINEGLLNTLG
;
A
#
# COMPACT_ATOMS: atom_id res chain seq x y z
N MET A 1 19.55 -18.02 61.32
CA MET A 1 19.37 -16.88 60.40
C MET A 1 20.58 -16.90 59.48
N ALA A 2 20.39 -17.31 58.24
CA ALA A 2 21.43 -17.31 57.22
C ALA A 2 21.01 -16.25 56.19
N ASP A 3 21.77 -15.16 56.13
CA ASP A 3 21.57 -14.09 55.17
C ASP A 3 21.99 -14.58 53.79
N PHE A 4 21.01 -14.71 52.89
CA PHE A 4 21.28 -14.82 51.46
C PHE A 4 21.54 -13.41 50.93
N ILE A 5 22.82 -13.07 50.75
CA ILE A 5 23.22 -11.91 49.96
C ILE A 5 23.06 -12.33 48.49
N VAL A 6 22.02 -11.82 47.84
CA VAL A 6 21.86 -11.92 46.39
C VAL A 6 22.85 -10.94 45.77
N ASP A 7 23.75 -11.46 44.94
CA ASP A 7 24.66 -10.64 44.15
C ASP A 7 23.88 -10.03 42.97
N GLU A 8 23.39 -8.81 43.17
CA GLU A 8 22.61 -8.04 42.20
C GLU A 8 23.44 -7.63 40.96
N SER A 9 24.77 -7.83 40.97
CA SER A 9 25.63 -7.53 39.81
C SER A 9 25.42 -8.45 38.61
N LYS A 10 24.71 -9.58 38.80
CA LYS A 10 24.30 -10.49 37.70
C LYS A 10 22.95 -10.14 37.06
N PHE A 11 22.24 -9.15 37.60
CA PHE A 11 20.97 -8.63 37.07
C PHE A 11 21.14 -7.26 36.40
N LEU A 12 22.37 -6.80 36.21
CA LEU A 12 22.65 -5.80 35.19
C LEU A 12 22.41 -6.47 33.84
N LEU A 13 21.21 -6.29 33.29
CA LEU A 13 21.06 -6.24 31.85
C LEU A 13 22.12 -5.25 31.40
N ASN A 14 23.10 -5.71 30.62
CA ASN A 14 23.90 -4.77 29.87
C ASN A 14 22.89 -3.91 29.12
N ASP A 15 22.92 -2.60 29.33
CA ASP A 15 22.40 -1.67 28.35
C ASP A 15 23.18 -2.01 27.08
N GLU A 16 22.64 -2.91 26.25
CA GLU A 16 23.17 -3.17 24.92
C GLU A 16 23.15 -1.81 24.26
N GLU A 17 24.33 -1.26 23.99
CA GLU A 17 24.46 0.01 23.28
C GLU A 17 23.60 -0.13 22.01
N ASP A 18 22.54 0.68 21.97
CA ASP A 18 21.53 0.72 20.91
C ASP A 18 22.21 1.20 19.62
N HIS A 19 22.97 0.28 19.01
CA HIS A 19 23.78 0.53 17.83
C HIS A 19 22.88 0.51 16.62
N SER A 20 22.40 1.70 16.25
CA SER A 20 21.69 1.91 14.99
C SER A 20 22.69 1.82 13.82
N ILE A 21 22.31 1.18 12.72
CA ILE A 21 23.13 1.11 11.50
C ILE A 21 23.47 2.53 11.00
N PHE A 22 22.52 3.47 11.09
CA PHE A 22 22.73 4.86 10.74
C PHE A 22 22.36 5.79 11.88
N GLU A 23 23.19 6.81 12.11
CA GLU A 23 22.84 7.92 12.98
C GLU A 23 21.85 8.87 12.28
N ASN A 24 20.98 9.51 13.07
CA ASN A 24 20.09 10.55 12.58
C ASN A 24 20.91 11.71 11.97
N GLY A 25 20.53 12.18 10.78
CA GLY A 25 21.27 13.17 10.00
C GLY A 25 22.33 12.58 9.06
N PHE A 26 22.54 11.26 9.05
CA PHE A 26 23.46 10.63 8.10
C PHE A 26 22.96 10.78 6.66
N THR A 27 23.79 11.33 5.77
CA THR A 27 23.44 11.46 4.34
C THR A 27 23.91 10.24 3.56
N LEU A 28 22.97 9.51 2.98
CA LEU A 28 23.22 8.38 2.10
C LEU A 28 23.91 8.82 0.80
N SER A 29 24.53 7.87 0.11
CA SER A 29 25.18 8.11 -1.19
C SER A 29 24.23 8.62 -2.29
N CYS A 30 22.92 8.40 -2.14
CA CYS A 30 21.89 8.93 -3.05
C CYS A 30 21.44 10.37 -2.70
N GLY A 31 21.97 10.96 -1.63
CA GLY A 31 21.64 12.32 -1.17
C GLY A 31 20.42 12.41 -0.24
N ILE A 32 19.78 11.28 0.09
CA ILE A 32 18.71 11.22 1.10
C ILE A 32 19.36 11.23 2.48
N THR A 33 18.85 12.05 3.39
CA THR A 33 19.28 12.07 4.79
C THR A 33 18.39 11.17 5.64
N ILE A 34 19.01 10.32 6.45
CA ILE A 34 18.36 9.49 7.48
C ILE A 34 17.77 10.42 8.55
N GLY A 35 16.49 10.21 8.88
CA GLY A 35 15.80 10.86 9.98
C GLY A 35 15.59 9.90 11.14
N ASP A 36 14.35 9.80 11.60
CA ASP A 36 13.99 9.00 12.78
C ASP A 36 13.97 7.48 12.48
N LYS A 37 14.41 6.68 13.47
CA LYS A 37 14.29 5.21 13.46
C LYS A 37 12.88 4.82 13.89
N GLU A 38 12.15 4.13 13.03
CA GLU A 38 10.74 3.79 13.21
C GLU A 38 10.55 2.37 13.79
N ASP A 39 11.38 1.42 13.36
CA ASP A 39 11.34 0.04 13.82
C ASP A 39 12.69 -0.66 13.58
N GLU A 40 12.94 -1.77 14.26
CA GLU A 40 14.21 -2.48 14.19
C GLU A 40 14.11 -3.96 14.56
N SER A 41 15.09 -4.73 14.11
CA SER A 41 15.34 -6.12 14.46
C SER A 41 16.83 -6.42 14.31
N ASP A 42 17.29 -7.58 14.78
CA ASP A 42 18.70 -8.01 14.68
C ASP A 42 19.31 -7.98 13.26
N CYS A 43 18.49 -8.02 12.20
CA CYS A 43 18.94 -8.12 10.81
C CYS A 43 18.39 -7.02 9.89
N TRP A 44 17.59 -6.10 10.41
CA TRP A 44 17.06 -4.98 9.64
C TRP A 44 16.62 -3.82 10.51
N GLU A 45 16.65 -2.62 9.97
CA GLU A 45 16.17 -1.39 10.61
C GLU A 45 15.38 -0.55 9.62
N LEU A 46 14.33 0.08 10.11
CA LEU A 46 13.44 0.94 9.35
C LEU A 46 13.59 2.37 9.81
N TYR A 47 13.84 3.26 8.86
CA TYR A 47 13.98 4.69 9.09
C TYR A 47 12.96 5.48 8.27
N LEU A 48 12.66 6.68 8.71
CA LEU A 48 12.05 7.72 7.89
C LEU A 48 13.11 8.72 7.44
N SER A 49 13.04 9.20 6.20
CA SER A 49 13.92 10.27 5.73
C SER A 49 13.66 11.56 6.50
N GLU A 50 14.68 12.40 6.66
CA GLU A 50 14.57 13.68 7.39
C GLU A 50 13.48 14.61 6.81
N ASP A 51 13.24 14.54 5.49
CA ASP A 51 12.19 15.29 4.81
C ASP A 51 10.80 14.63 4.84
N GLY A 52 10.68 13.47 5.49
CA GLY A 52 9.45 12.69 5.66
C GLY A 52 8.90 12.04 4.38
N LYS A 53 9.66 12.05 3.27
CA LYS A 53 9.17 11.58 1.97
C LYS A 53 9.38 10.09 1.72
N TYR A 54 10.32 9.46 2.41
CA TYR A 54 10.70 8.07 2.14
C TYR A 54 10.86 7.28 3.43
N TYR A 55 10.28 6.08 3.47
CA TYR A 55 10.77 5.03 4.34
C TYR A 55 12.02 4.40 3.74
N ILE A 56 12.97 4.06 4.61
CA ILE A 56 14.27 3.50 4.26
C ILE A 56 14.45 2.24 5.08
N LEU A 57 14.34 1.08 4.44
CA LEU A 57 14.58 -0.21 5.07
C LEU A 57 16.02 -0.64 4.80
N ALA A 58 16.84 -0.64 5.85
CA ALA A 58 18.21 -1.12 5.85
C ALA A 58 18.25 -2.57 6.28
N VAL A 59 18.88 -3.44 5.49
CA VAL A 59 18.95 -4.88 5.78
C VAL A 59 20.36 -5.42 5.64
N ASP A 60 20.65 -6.48 6.38
CA ASP A 60 21.89 -7.21 6.25
C ASP A 60 21.98 -7.96 4.90
N GLN A 61 23.19 -8.41 4.57
CA GLN A 61 23.45 -9.17 3.35
C GLN A 61 22.65 -10.49 3.29
N LYS A 62 22.40 -11.14 4.43
CA LYS A 62 21.76 -12.46 4.46
C LYS A 62 20.28 -12.37 4.09
N LEU A 63 19.55 -11.38 4.61
CA LEU A 63 18.17 -11.09 4.24
C LEU A 63 18.06 -10.68 2.77
N HIS A 64 18.92 -9.76 2.33
CA HIS A 64 19.03 -9.37 0.93
C HIS A 64 19.15 -10.58 0.00
N ASP A 65 20.15 -11.44 0.25
CA ASP A 65 20.43 -12.59 -0.61
C ASP A 65 19.26 -13.58 -0.65
N ASN A 66 18.56 -13.78 0.47
CA ASN A 66 17.38 -14.63 0.53
C ASN A 66 16.20 -14.07 -0.30
N TRP A 67 15.94 -12.76 -0.22
CA TRP A 67 14.85 -12.13 -0.97
C TRP A 67 15.12 -12.10 -2.48
N VAL A 68 16.36 -11.82 -2.89
CA VAL A 68 16.76 -11.87 -4.30
C VAL A 68 16.71 -13.30 -4.82
N LYS A 69 17.24 -14.28 -4.08
CA LYS A 69 17.22 -15.70 -4.49
C LYS A 69 15.81 -16.26 -4.64
N SER A 70 14.87 -15.84 -3.79
CA SER A 70 13.46 -16.22 -3.88
C SER A 70 12.68 -15.43 -4.94
N SER A 71 13.32 -14.45 -5.60
CA SER A 71 12.67 -13.55 -6.56
C SER A 71 11.52 -12.73 -5.96
N LEU A 72 11.53 -12.50 -4.64
CA LEU A 72 10.58 -11.59 -3.98
C LEU A 72 10.86 -10.14 -4.36
N LEU A 73 12.13 -9.80 -4.58
CA LEU A 73 12.58 -8.50 -5.07
C LEU A 73 13.74 -8.69 -6.05
N ASP A 74 13.79 -7.84 -7.07
CA ASP A 74 14.93 -7.78 -7.99
C ASP A 74 16.15 -7.17 -7.27
N GLU A 75 17.36 -7.63 -7.61
CA GLU A 75 18.62 -7.04 -7.09
C GLU A 75 18.70 -5.53 -7.35
N SER A 76 18.14 -5.07 -8.47
CA SER A 76 18.10 -3.64 -8.82
C SER A 76 17.24 -2.77 -7.90
N ALA A 77 16.40 -3.38 -7.05
CA ALA A 77 15.61 -2.66 -6.07
C ALA A 77 16.46 -2.13 -4.90
N PHE A 78 17.64 -2.73 -4.68
CA PHE A 78 18.49 -2.42 -3.55
C PHE A 78 19.59 -1.42 -3.91
N GLN A 79 19.84 -0.48 -3.00
CA GLN A 79 21.05 0.33 -3.01
C GLN A 79 22.01 -0.20 -1.96
N LYS A 80 23.20 -0.61 -2.41
CA LYS A 80 24.27 -1.06 -1.52
C LYS A 80 24.99 0.14 -0.89
N GLN A 81 25.20 0.08 0.42
CA GLN A 81 25.90 1.08 1.22
C GLN A 81 26.91 0.37 2.15
N MET A 82 28.14 0.88 2.21
CA MET A 82 29.13 0.40 3.19
C MET A 82 29.02 1.22 4.46
N VAL A 83 28.89 0.55 5.60
CA VAL A 83 28.82 1.15 6.93
C VAL A 83 29.72 0.35 7.86
N ASP A 84 30.72 1.00 8.45
CA ASP A 84 31.69 0.38 9.38
C ASP A 84 32.32 -0.94 8.90
N GLY A 85 32.51 -1.05 7.58
CA GLY A 85 33.09 -2.24 6.94
C GLY A 85 32.08 -3.35 6.63
N ASN A 86 30.82 -3.21 7.02
CA ASN A 86 29.72 -4.12 6.68
C ASN A 86 28.94 -3.64 5.45
N GLU A 87 28.43 -4.60 4.68
CA GLU A 87 27.56 -4.33 3.54
C GLU A 87 26.11 -4.24 4.01
N VAL A 88 25.49 -3.08 3.82
CA VAL A 88 24.08 -2.83 4.13
C VAL A 88 23.34 -2.58 2.83
N TYR A 89 22.16 -3.16 2.69
CA TYR A 89 21.33 -3.03 1.51
C TYR A 89 20.08 -2.22 1.85
N LEU A 90 19.80 -1.19 1.05
CA LEU A 90 18.74 -0.22 1.32
C LEU A 90 17.60 -0.37 0.32
N LEU A 91 16.37 -0.42 0.82
CA LEU A 91 15.14 -0.31 0.05
C LEU A 91 14.45 1.02 0.38
N PHE A 92 13.98 1.71 -0.65
CA PHE A 92 13.29 3.00 -0.50
C PHE A 92 11.83 2.86 -0.88
N SER A 93 10.94 3.25 0.03
CA SER A 93 9.51 3.35 -0.23
C SER A 93 9.05 4.80 -0.09
N PRO A 94 8.26 5.34 -1.03
CA PRO A 94 7.56 6.61 -0.77
C PRO A 94 6.74 6.49 0.52
N SER A 95 6.76 7.50 1.38
CA SER A 95 6.02 7.50 2.66
C SER A 95 4.50 7.45 2.49
N SER A 96 4.02 7.64 1.26
CA SER A 96 2.65 7.40 0.84
C SER A 96 2.21 5.94 0.83
N HIS A 97 3.17 5.01 0.81
CA HIS A 97 2.96 3.57 0.86
C HIS A 97 3.41 3.05 2.22
N ARG A 98 2.73 2.02 2.73
CA ARG A 98 3.13 1.42 4.00
C ARG A 98 4.36 0.52 3.85
N LEU A 99 5.30 0.72 4.75
CA LEU A 99 6.41 -0.18 5.01
C LEU A 99 6.47 -0.42 6.52
N CYS A 100 6.03 -1.61 6.96
CA CYS A 100 6.02 -1.94 8.38
C CYS A 100 5.96 -3.46 8.58
N ARG A 101 6.17 -3.92 9.83
CA ARG A 101 5.90 -5.31 10.19
C ARG A 101 4.45 -5.69 9.88
N LEU A 102 4.26 -6.89 9.35
CA LEU A 102 2.94 -7.43 9.02
C LEU A 102 2.00 -7.47 10.23
N THR A 103 2.51 -7.78 11.41
CA THR A 103 1.74 -7.77 12.69
C THR A 103 1.19 -6.41 13.06
N ASN A 104 1.79 -5.32 12.56
CA ASN A 104 1.37 -3.94 12.80
C ASN A 104 0.35 -3.46 11.75
N VAL A 105 0.12 -4.23 10.68
CA VAL A 105 -0.85 -3.87 9.64
C VAL A 105 -2.27 -3.88 10.20
N ARG A 106 -2.98 -2.75 10.05
CA ARG A 106 -4.40 -2.61 10.38
C ARG A 106 -5.12 -1.95 9.23
N VAL A 107 -6.14 -2.63 8.72
CA VAL A 107 -6.90 -2.20 7.53
C VAL A 107 -7.77 -0.96 7.79
N ASN A 108 -8.16 -0.71 9.05
CA ASN A 108 -8.91 0.48 9.46
C ASN A 108 -10.12 0.82 8.58
N GLN A 109 -10.97 -0.19 8.33
CA GLN A 109 -12.18 -0.08 7.51
C GLN A 109 -11.97 0.27 6.02
N SER A 110 -10.74 0.22 5.50
CA SER A 110 -10.47 0.44 4.08
C SER A 110 -10.53 -0.85 3.26
N LEU A 111 -11.44 -0.91 2.28
CA LEU A 111 -11.50 -2.06 1.36
C LEU A 111 -10.27 -2.08 0.45
N ARG A 112 -9.83 -0.91 -0.03
CA ARG A 112 -8.62 -0.68 -0.82
C ARG A 112 -7.39 -1.23 -0.12
N TYR A 113 -7.24 -0.98 1.18
CA TYR A 113 -6.10 -1.47 1.92
C TYR A 113 -6.16 -2.99 2.13
N ALA A 114 -7.35 -3.53 2.40
CA ALA A 114 -7.52 -4.98 2.51
C ALA A 114 -7.14 -5.71 1.20
N LEU A 115 -7.53 -5.14 0.05
CA LEU A 115 -7.20 -5.68 -1.27
C LEU A 115 -5.71 -5.52 -1.60
N SER A 116 -5.06 -4.43 -1.17
CA SER A 116 -3.61 -4.24 -1.25
C SER A 116 -2.85 -5.31 -0.46
N LEU A 117 -3.27 -5.56 0.78
CA LEU A 117 -2.69 -6.61 1.62
C LEU A 117 -2.89 -8.00 1.02
N TYR A 118 -4.10 -8.30 0.53
CA TYR A 118 -4.39 -9.56 -0.18
C TYR A 118 -3.47 -9.75 -1.38
N SER A 119 -3.31 -8.70 -2.19
CA SER A 119 -2.42 -8.69 -3.35
C SER A 119 -0.98 -9.00 -2.95
N ALA A 120 -0.50 -8.47 -1.82
CA ALA A 120 0.84 -8.77 -1.31
C ALA A 120 1.01 -10.21 -0.84
N PHE A 121 0.01 -10.82 -0.20
CA PHE A 121 0.04 -12.25 0.10
C PHE A 121 0.09 -13.09 -1.18
N ALA A 122 -0.76 -12.78 -2.15
CA ALA A 122 -0.82 -13.50 -3.43
C ALA A 122 0.54 -13.44 -4.16
N ASN A 123 1.13 -12.25 -4.25
CA ASN A 123 2.45 -12.04 -4.85
C ASN A 123 3.54 -12.84 -4.12
N THR A 124 3.57 -12.71 -2.79
CA THR A 124 4.57 -13.40 -1.96
C THR A 124 4.48 -14.91 -2.18
N ARG A 125 3.26 -15.47 -2.20
CA ARG A 125 3.04 -16.92 -2.41
C ARG A 125 3.25 -17.37 -3.84
N SER A 126 3.27 -16.49 -4.85
CA SER A 126 3.72 -16.90 -6.20
C SER A 126 5.23 -17.13 -6.27
N HIS A 127 6.00 -16.58 -5.33
CA HIS A 127 7.46 -16.70 -5.27
C HIS A 127 7.94 -17.64 -4.15
N ASP A 128 7.29 -17.59 -2.98
CA ASP A 128 7.67 -18.32 -1.77
C ASP A 128 6.44 -18.92 -1.06
N LEU A 129 6.26 -20.23 -1.23
CA LEU A 129 5.11 -20.97 -0.71
C LEU A 129 5.19 -21.27 0.79
N ASP A 130 6.38 -21.31 1.38
CA ASP A 130 6.60 -22.01 2.65
C ASP A 130 7.09 -21.11 3.79
N SER A 131 7.67 -19.95 3.46
CA SER A 131 8.24 -19.06 4.47
C SER A 131 7.19 -18.56 5.45
N ASN A 132 7.62 -18.42 6.71
CA ASN A 132 6.80 -17.82 7.74
C ASN A 132 6.69 -16.31 7.50
N LEU A 133 5.47 -15.80 7.41
CA LEU A 133 5.21 -14.38 7.18
C LEU A 133 4.83 -13.63 8.46
N ARG A 134 4.71 -14.32 9.61
CA ARG A 134 4.18 -13.72 10.85
C ARG A 134 4.90 -12.45 11.26
N ASP A 135 6.21 -12.45 11.25
CA ASP A 135 7.07 -11.30 11.55
C ASP A 135 7.69 -10.69 10.28
N GLY A 136 7.14 -11.03 9.11
CA GLY A 136 7.55 -10.46 7.85
C GLY A 136 7.26 -8.96 7.74
N ILE A 137 7.92 -8.32 6.79
CA ILE A 137 7.78 -6.89 6.54
C ILE A 137 6.83 -6.71 5.37
N TYR A 138 5.68 -6.09 5.62
CA TYR A 138 4.75 -5.70 4.56
C TYR A 138 5.32 -4.49 3.81
N TYR A 139 5.70 -4.71 2.56
CA TYR A 139 6.23 -3.69 1.67
C TYR A 139 5.22 -3.40 0.56
N GLU A 140 4.40 -2.38 0.79
CA GLU A 140 3.26 -2.09 -0.06
C GLU A 140 3.64 -1.60 -1.46
N PHE A 141 4.70 -0.82 -1.61
CA PHE A 141 5.08 -0.26 -2.92
C PHE A 141 5.35 -1.35 -3.98
N HIS A 142 5.91 -2.48 -3.54
CA HIS A 142 6.12 -3.68 -4.36
C HIS A 142 5.01 -4.74 -4.20
N SER A 143 4.01 -4.49 -3.35
CA SER A 143 2.99 -5.45 -2.95
C SER A 143 3.60 -6.81 -2.63
N VAL A 144 4.49 -6.85 -1.66
CA VAL A 144 5.15 -8.08 -1.20
C VAL A 144 5.25 -8.07 0.32
N ILE A 145 5.26 -9.26 0.91
CA ILE A 145 5.57 -9.47 2.32
C ILE A 145 6.94 -10.15 2.37
N LEU A 146 7.92 -9.47 2.93
CA LEU A 146 9.30 -9.93 2.99
C LEU A 146 9.51 -10.77 4.25
N PRO A 147 9.76 -12.10 4.14
CA PRO A 147 10.03 -12.93 5.31
C PRO A 147 11.36 -12.54 5.97
N THR A 148 11.40 -12.51 7.29
CA THR A 148 12.64 -12.28 8.06
C THR A 148 13.39 -13.58 8.39
N TYR A 149 12.77 -14.74 8.11
CA TYR A 149 13.31 -16.08 8.37
C TYR A 149 13.70 -16.33 9.84
N SER A 150 13.00 -15.67 10.77
CA SER A 150 13.19 -15.88 12.21
C SER A 150 12.63 -17.23 12.67
N LEU A 151 12.90 -17.57 13.93
CA LEU A 151 12.41 -18.79 14.58
C LEU A 151 11.02 -18.62 15.23
N VAL A 152 10.32 -17.52 14.94
CA VAL A 152 8.97 -17.28 15.48
C VAL A 152 8.01 -18.36 14.98
N GLY A 153 7.06 -18.78 15.84
CA GLY A 153 6.08 -19.80 15.49
C GLY A 153 5.19 -19.40 14.30
N LYS A 154 5.01 -20.32 13.35
CA LYS A 154 4.21 -20.10 12.13
C LYS A 154 2.74 -19.83 12.45
N VAL A 155 2.16 -18.86 11.75
CA VAL A 155 0.73 -18.55 11.75
C VAL A 155 0.26 -18.54 10.30
N SER A 156 -0.95 -19.05 10.05
CA SER A 156 -1.48 -19.18 8.69
C SER A 156 -1.72 -17.82 8.02
N ASP A 157 -1.62 -17.76 6.69
CA ASP A 157 -1.83 -16.50 5.95
C ASP A 157 -3.25 -15.96 6.20
N ARG A 158 -4.25 -16.84 6.28
CA ARG A 158 -5.62 -16.47 6.64
C ARG A 158 -5.71 -15.82 8.02
N ALA A 159 -5.03 -16.36 9.02
CA ALA A 159 -5.00 -15.77 10.36
C ALA A 159 -4.29 -14.42 10.35
N LEU A 160 -3.16 -14.29 9.65
CA LEU A 160 -2.45 -13.01 9.50
C LEU A 160 -3.32 -11.94 8.82
N PHE A 161 -4.04 -12.30 7.76
CA PHE A 161 -4.99 -11.41 7.09
C PHE A 161 -6.17 -11.03 8.00
N ASN A 162 -6.74 -12.00 8.72
CA ASN A 162 -7.81 -11.73 9.69
C ASN A 162 -7.34 -10.80 10.81
N ASN A 163 -6.09 -10.95 11.26
CA ASN A 163 -5.48 -10.08 12.26
C ASN A 163 -5.34 -8.65 11.76
N ALA A 164 -5.10 -8.44 10.46
CA ALA A 164 -5.11 -7.10 9.88
C ALA A 164 -6.52 -6.47 9.85
N LEU A 165 -7.57 -7.30 9.77
CA LEU A 165 -8.99 -6.90 9.78
C LEU A 165 -9.61 -6.82 11.18
N ARG A 166 -8.82 -7.05 12.24
CA ARG A 166 -9.33 -7.11 13.61
C ARG A 166 -9.41 -5.72 14.23
N SER A 167 -10.40 -5.52 15.09
CA SER A 167 -10.49 -4.33 15.93
C SER A 167 -9.41 -4.38 17.01
N PRO A 168 -8.99 -3.24 17.60
CA PRO A 168 -8.00 -3.24 18.67
C PRO A 168 -8.35 -4.15 19.86
N THR A 169 -9.64 -4.36 20.11
CA THR A 169 -10.19 -5.20 21.19
C THR A 169 -10.34 -6.68 20.82
N ASP A 170 -10.23 -7.03 19.54
CA ASP A 170 -10.39 -8.41 19.09
C ASP A 170 -9.12 -9.22 19.40
N VAL A 171 -9.31 -10.46 19.87
CA VAL A 171 -8.22 -11.40 20.15
C VAL A 171 -7.48 -11.74 18.86
N GLU A 172 -6.15 -11.83 18.95
CA GLU A 172 -5.30 -12.25 17.84
C GLU A 172 -5.58 -13.72 17.46
N ASP A 173 -5.78 -13.96 16.16
CA ASP A 173 -5.86 -15.29 15.58
C ASP A 173 -4.45 -15.86 15.41
N LEU A 174 -4.15 -16.93 16.14
CA LEU A 174 -2.86 -17.63 16.11
C LEU A 174 -2.97 -19.00 15.43
N THR A 175 -4.00 -19.20 14.59
CA THR A 175 -4.23 -20.48 13.91
C THR A 175 -3.01 -20.86 13.06
N ALA A 176 -2.45 -22.02 13.36
CA ALA A 176 -1.30 -22.57 12.65
C ALA A 176 -1.68 -23.04 11.22
N PRO A 177 -0.72 -23.10 10.28
CA PRO A 177 -0.91 -23.68 8.96
C PRO A 177 -1.43 -25.13 9.01
N ASP A 178 -2.51 -25.44 8.28
CA ASP A 178 -3.11 -26.79 8.19
C ASP A 178 -3.13 -27.35 6.75
N GLY A 179 -2.33 -26.78 5.85
CA GLY A 179 -2.16 -27.21 4.46
C GLY A 179 -3.33 -26.85 3.53
N LEU A 180 -4.56 -27.28 3.86
CA LEU A 180 -5.74 -27.05 3.01
C LEU A 180 -6.38 -25.65 3.19
N ASN A 181 -6.15 -24.99 4.32
CA ASN A 181 -6.70 -23.66 4.62
C ASN A 181 -5.63 -22.59 4.83
N ASP A 182 -4.37 -22.86 4.50
CA ASP A 182 -3.30 -21.92 4.82
C ASP A 182 -3.33 -20.69 3.89
N SER A 183 -3.51 -20.90 2.58
CA SER A 183 -3.45 -19.85 1.58
C SER A 183 -4.73 -18.99 1.49
N LEU A 184 -4.52 -17.72 1.13
CA LEU A 184 -5.57 -16.75 0.86
C LEU A 184 -6.06 -16.84 -0.59
N SER A 185 -7.23 -17.43 -0.79
CA SER A 185 -7.94 -17.33 -2.06
C SER A 185 -8.79 -16.08 -2.13
N PHE A 186 -9.02 -15.54 -3.33
CA PHE A 186 -9.92 -14.39 -3.51
C PHE A 186 -11.34 -14.69 -2.99
N VAL A 187 -11.82 -15.93 -3.15
CA VAL A 187 -13.13 -16.37 -2.64
C VAL A 187 -13.19 -16.24 -1.11
N TYR A 188 -12.12 -16.65 -0.40
CA TYR A 188 -12.04 -16.49 1.04
C TYR A 188 -12.05 -15.00 1.42
N VAL A 189 -11.22 -14.19 0.75
CA VAL A 189 -11.11 -12.74 0.98
C VAL A 189 -12.46 -12.04 0.77
N LYS A 190 -13.13 -12.30 -0.35
CA LYS A 190 -14.47 -11.77 -0.62
C LYS A 190 -15.47 -12.09 0.50
N ASN A 191 -15.46 -13.33 0.99
CA ASN A 191 -16.37 -13.75 2.06
C ASN A 191 -16.07 -13.07 3.41
N ILE A 192 -14.80 -12.95 3.78
CA ILE A 192 -14.43 -12.30 5.05
C ILE A 192 -14.69 -10.79 5.01
N LEU A 193 -14.40 -10.12 3.89
CA LEU A 193 -14.68 -8.70 3.71
C LEU A 193 -16.18 -8.41 3.79
N LYS A 194 -17.01 -9.27 3.20
CA LYS A 194 -18.47 -9.19 3.35
C LYS A 194 -18.91 -9.39 4.80
N LYS A 195 -18.35 -10.37 5.51
CA LYS A 195 -18.64 -10.62 6.94
C LYS A 195 -18.26 -9.42 7.81
N LYS A 196 -17.17 -8.74 7.49
CA LYS A 196 -16.67 -7.54 8.16
C LYS A 196 -17.37 -6.25 7.71
N GLN A 197 -18.35 -6.34 6.80
CA GLN A 197 -19.13 -5.20 6.26
C GLN A 197 -18.28 -4.15 5.53
N LEU A 198 -17.10 -4.55 5.03
CA LEU A 198 -16.22 -3.72 4.20
C LEU A 198 -16.70 -3.62 2.75
N ALA A 199 -17.46 -4.62 2.29
CA ALA A 199 -18.06 -4.63 0.97
C ALA A 199 -19.40 -5.38 1.01
N THR A 200 -20.46 -4.78 0.48
CA THR A 200 -21.79 -5.42 0.39
C THR A 200 -21.84 -6.41 -0.77
N ASP A 201 -21.33 -5.97 -1.92
CA ASP A 201 -21.09 -6.78 -3.11
C ASP A 201 -19.74 -6.40 -3.71
N LEU A 202 -18.94 -7.41 -4.04
CA LEU A 202 -17.60 -7.24 -4.58
C LEU A 202 -17.54 -7.98 -5.92
N PRO A 203 -17.43 -7.27 -7.05
CA PRO A 203 -17.30 -7.90 -8.36
C PRO A 203 -16.13 -8.90 -8.41
N SER A 204 -16.22 -9.88 -9.29
CA SER A 204 -15.05 -10.71 -9.58
C SER A 204 -13.98 -9.88 -10.30
N PRO A 205 -12.69 -10.09 -10.00
CA PRO A 205 -11.59 -9.48 -10.73
C PRO A 205 -11.65 -9.85 -12.21
N LEU A 206 -11.42 -8.86 -13.07
CA LEU A 206 -11.26 -9.07 -14.51
C LEU A 206 -9.92 -9.69 -14.90
N LEU A 207 -8.90 -9.51 -14.06
CA LEU A 207 -7.57 -10.09 -14.23
C LEU A 207 -7.22 -10.91 -13.00
N GLU A 208 -6.49 -12.00 -13.20
CA GLU A 208 -6.01 -12.87 -12.13
C GLU A 208 -4.53 -12.63 -11.81
N SER A 209 -4.13 -12.94 -10.57
CA SER A 209 -2.74 -12.89 -10.15
C SER A 209 -1.88 -13.80 -11.04
N GLY A 210 -0.77 -13.29 -11.54
CA GLY A 210 0.16 -14.00 -12.43
C GLY A 210 -0.14 -13.88 -13.92
N GLU A 211 -1.24 -13.21 -14.33
CA GLU A 211 -1.48 -12.91 -15.74
C GLU A 211 -0.46 -11.89 -16.29
N VAL A 212 -0.13 -11.98 -17.57
CA VAL A 212 0.82 -11.06 -18.21
C VAL A 212 0.19 -9.66 -18.33
N ALA A 213 0.91 -8.66 -17.82
CA ALA A 213 0.48 -7.27 -17.78
C ALA A 213 1.03 -6.42 -18.95
N ASP A 214 1.97 -6.95 -19.75
CA ASP A 214 2.70 -6.20 -20.77
C ASP A 214 1.80 -5.47 -21.78
N ASP A 215 0.71 -6.12 -22.20
CA ASP A 215 -0.25 -5.54 -23.16
C ASP A 215 -0.94 -4.27 -22.62
N PHE A 216 -0.96 -4.09 -21.30
CA PHE A 216 -1.56 -2.93 -20.63
C PHE A 216 -0.56 -1.80 -20.35
N LEU A 217 0.74 -2.10 -20.41
CA LEU A 217 1.81 -1.21 -19.99
C LEU A 217 2.47 -0.62 -21.24
N MET A 218 2.17 0.65 -21.52
CA MET A 218 2.80 1.36 -22.63
C MET A 218 4.29 1.60 -22.33
N LEU A 219 5.15 1.00 -23.17
CA LEU A 219 6.62 1.11 -23.19
C LEU A 219 7.37 0.38 -22.06
N GLY A 220 8.08 -0.69 -22.42
CA GLY A 220 9.47 -0.90 -21.98
C GLY A 220 9.78 -1.95 -20.92
N LYS A 221 8.81 -2.66 -20.34
CA LYS A 221 9.10 -3.85 -19.52
C LYS A 221 8.51 -5.10 -20.16
N GLN A 222 9.38 -6.07 -20.42
CA GLN A 222 9.01 -7.42 -20.83
C GLN A 222 8.79 -8.23 -19.55
N ASN A 223 7.68 -8.96 -19.47
CA ASN A 223 7.30 -9.88 -18.38
C ASN A 223 6.77 -9.23 -17.10
N ALA A 224 6.10 -8.07 -17.17
CA ALA A 224 5.30 -7.60 -16.06
C ALA A 224 4.11 -8.54 -15.84
N LEU A 225 3.77 -8.78 -14.58
CA LEU A 225 2.63 -9.63 -14.19
C LEU A 225 1.63 -8.82 -13.37
N VAL A 226 0.36 -9.17 -13.49
CA VAL A 226 -0.70 -8.72 -12.59
C VAL A 226 -0.47 -9.35 -11.23
N ILE A 227 -0.43 -8.54 -10.18
CA ILE A 227 -0.31 -9.03 -8.81
C ILE A 227 -1.70 -9.30 -8.21
N GLY A 228 -2.63 -8.37 -8.38
CA GLY A 228 -3.95 -8.51 -7.79
C GLY A 228 -4.80 -7.26 -7.88
N PRO A 229 -6.09 -7.37 -7.51
CA PRO A 229 -7.00 -6.24 -7.54
C PRO A 229 -6.73 -5.30 -6.37
N LEU A 230 -6.87 -4.01 -6.65
CA LEU A 230 -6.75 -2.92 -5.70
C LEU A 230 -8.09 -2.22 -5.50
N VAL A 231 -8.86 -2.06 -6.58
CA VAL A 231 -10.21 -1.49 -6.57
C VAL A 231 -11.10 -2.38 -7.44
N LEU A 232 -12.27 -2.74 -6.93
CA LEU A 232 -13.26 -3.56 -7.64
C LEU A 232 -14.62 -2.86 -7.62
N ARG A 233 -14.92 -2.10 -8.69
CA ARG A 233 -16.22 -1.48 -8.92
C ARG A 233 -16.88 -2.13 -10.13
N GLU A 234 -18.17 -1.85 -10.34
CA GLU A 234 -18.92 -2.39 -11.47
C GLU A 234 -18.38 -1.88 -12.81
N HIS A 235 -18.07 -0.58 -12.87
CA HIS A 235 -17.69 0.11 -14.10
C HIS A 235 -16.18 0.14 -14.38
N TYR A 236 -15.36 -0.03 -13.34
CA TYR A 236 -13.91 -0.06 -13.48
C TYR A 236 -13.26 -0.85 -12.36
N GLN A 237 -12.04 -1.30 -12.63
CA GLN A 237 -11.21 -2.02 -11.68
C GLN A 237 -9.78 -1.51 -11.77
N VAL A 238 -9.08 -1.46 -10.64
CA VAL A 238 -7.66 -1.11 -10.58
C VAL A 238 -6.89 -2.34 -10.16
N PHE A 239 -5.80 -2.63 -10.86
CA PHE A 239 -4.92 -3.76 -10.60
C PHE A 239 -3.51 -3.30 -10.32
N ASP A 240 -2.87 -4.01 -9.39
CA ASP A 240 -1.44 -3.89 -9.17
C ASP A 240 -0.65 -4.79 -10.10
N THR A 241 0.59 -4.41 -10.37
CA THR A 241 1.51 -5.18 -11.22
C THR A 241 2.90 -5.24 -10.62
N THR A 242 3.72 -6.18 -11.08
CA THR A 242 5.16 -6.26 -10.73
C THR A 242 5.98 -5.11 -11.32
N SER A 243 5.39 -4.30 -12.22
CA SER A 243 6.01 -3.09 -12.75
C SER A 243 5.89 -1.91 -11.77
N ASP A 244 6.33 -0.73 -12.19
CA ASP A 244 6.15 0.52 -11.43
C ASP A 244 4.80 1.20 -11.70
N SER A 245 3.84 0.46 -12.27
CA SER A 245 2.56 1.00 -12.75
C SER A 245 1.35 0.16 -12.30
N TYR A 246 0.25 0.84 -12.01
CA TYR A 246 -1.09 0.28 -11.88
C TYR A 246 -1.78 0.19 -13.24
N ILE A 247 -2.74 -0.73 -13.38
CA ILE A 247 -3.65 -0.82 -14.53
C ILE A 247 -5.03 -0.38 -14.09
N LEU A 248 -5.64 0.56 -14.80
CA LEU A 248 -7.05 0.90 -14.71
C LEU A 248 -7.79 0.24 -15.88
N LEU A 249 -8.70 -0.67 -15.58
CA LEU A 249 -9.62 -1.28 -16.55
C LEU A 249 -11.00 -0.65 -16.43
N MET A 250 -11.62 -0.35 -17.57
CA MET A 250 -12.88 0.39 -17.66
C MET A 250 -13.83 -0.34 -18.59
N ASP A 251 -15.09 -0.49 -18.19
CA ASP A 251 -16.12 -0.93 -19.11
C ASP A 251 -16.34 0.11 -20.24
N SER A 252 -17.01 -0.32 -21.31
CA SER A 252 -17.21 0.56 -22.46
C SER A 252 -18.10 1.77 -22.14
N LEU A 253 -19.08 1.62 -21.26
CA LEU A 253 -20.06 2.68 -20.96
C LEU A 253 -19.38 3.82 -20.19
N TRP A 254 -18.60 3.49 -19.16
CA TRP A 254 -17.88 4.46 -18.35
C TRP A 254 -16.77 5.14 -19.14
N ALA A 255 -15.99 4.38 -19.92
CA ALA A 255 -14.96 4.95 -20.77
C ALA A 255 -15.53 5.94 -21.81
N GLU A 256 -16.65 5.61 -22.45
CA GLU A 256 -17.32 6.49 -23.41
C GLU A 256 -17.89 7.74 -22.72
N ALA A 257 -18.48 7.60 -21.52
CA ALA A 257 -18.93 8.73 -20.72
C ALA A 257 -17.76 9.67 -20.38
N LEU A 258 -16.61 9.12 -19.95
CA LEU A 258 -15.41 9.90 -19.67
C LEU A 258 -14.89 10.64 -20.90
N MET A 259 -14.83 10.01 -22.07
CA MET A 259 -14.44 10.67 -23.34
C MET A 259 -15.46 11.73 -23.80
N SER A 260 -16.74 11.56 -23.49
CA SER A 260 -17.75 12.58 -23.82
C SER A 260 -17.64 13.81 -22.89
N SER A 261 -17.15 13.60 -21.66
CA SER A 261 -17.12 14.61 -20.60
C SER A 261 -15.99 15.62 -20.71
N SER A 262 -15.03 15.47 -21.62
CA SER A 262 -13.80 16.29 -21.68
C SER A 262 -12.79 16.07 -20.55
N LEU A 263 -13.05 15.17 -19.59
CA LEU A 263 -12.11 14.86 -18.51
C LEU A 263 -10.80 14.21 -19.00
N ILE A 264 -10.89 13.31 -19.99
CA ILE A 264 -9.75 12.54 -20.49
C ILE A 264 -9.57 12.64 -22.01
N ASN A 265 -10.11 13.67 -22.66
CA ASN A 265 -10.20 13.73 -24.14
C ASN A 265 -8.84 13.81 -24.85
N GLN A 266 -7.77 14.12 -24.12
CA GLN A 266 -6.41 14.18 -24.67
C GLN A 266 -5.67 12.84 -24.50
N ILE A 267 -6.28 11.85 -23.85
CA ILE A 267 -5.69 10.55 -23.59
C ILE A 267 -6.22 9.55 -24.61
N VAL A 268 -5.30 8.89 -25.31
CA VAL A 268 -5.66 7.77 -26.20
C VAL A 268 -6.02 6.57 -25.34
N LEU A 269 -7.29 6.16 -25.37
CA LEU A 269 -7.74 4.94 -24.71
C LEU A 269 -7.45 3.74 -25.60
N ASN A 270 -6.67 2.81 -25.06
CA ASN A 270 -6.49 1.49 -25.65
C ASN A 270 -7.62 0.58 -25.20
N SER A 271 -7.90 -0.46 -26.00
CA SER A 271 -8.96 -1.42 -25.67
C SER A 271 -8.51 -2.84 -25.86
N ILE A 272 -9.07 -3.73 -25.04
CA ILE A 272 -8.81 -5.15 -25.06
C ILE A 272 -10.13 -5.93 -24.97
N PRO A 273 -10.29 -7.06 -25.68
CA PRO A 273 -11.42 -7.96 -25.46
C PRO A 273 -11.15 -8.87 -24.26
N LEU A 274 -12.00 -8.80 -23.23
CA LEU A 274 -11.98 -9.72 -22.08
C LEU A 274 -13.37 -10.35 -21.91
N PHE A 275 -13.43 -11.68 -21.77
CA PHE A 275 -14.68 -12.43 -21.57
C PHE A 275 -15.79 -12.09 -22.58
N GLY A 276 -15.42 -11.83 -23.84
CA GLY A 276 -16.37 -11.46 -24.91
C GLY A 276 -16.93 -10.02 -24.83
N LYS A 277 -16.40 -9.18 -23.94
CA LYS A 277 -16.74 -7.75 -23.83
C LYS A 277 -15.51 -6.89 -24.11
N LYS A 278 -15.75 -5.67 -24.60
CA LYS A 278 -14.71 -4.68 -24.82
C LYS A 278 -14.48 -3.89 -23.53
N TYR A 279 -13.23 -3.86 -23.09
CA TYR A 279 -12.76 -2.99 -22.01
C TYR A 279 -11.74 -1.99 -22.56
N TYR A 280 -11.71 -0.81 -21.95
CA TYR A 280 -10.66 0.17 -22.17
C TYR A 280 -9.68 0.14 -21.00
N PHE A 281 -8.44 0.55 -21.24
CA PHE A 281 -7.45 0.58 -20.17
C PHE A 281 -6.50 1.78 -20.24
N LEU A 282 -5.97 2.12 -19.07
CA LEU A 282 -4.89 3.08 -18.86
C LEU A 282 -3.91 2.53 -17.84
N SER A 283 -2.65 2.97 -17.90
CA SER A 283 -1.64 2.66 -16.90
C SER A 283 -1.13 3.93 -16.22
N PHE A 284 -0.90 3.84 -14.92
CA PHE A 284 -0.51 4.97 -14.07
C PHE A 284 0.65 4.57 -13.17
N LYS A 285 1.64 5.44 -12.98
CA LYS A 285 2.80 5.13 -12.12
C LYS A 285 2.37 5.01 -10.65
N LYS A 286 2.86 3.99 -9.93
CA LYS A 286 2.50 3.73 -8.53
C LYS A 286 2.87 4.84 -7.56
N LYS A 287 3.85 5.66 -7.92
CA LYS A 287 4.26 6.84 -7.14
C LYS A 287 3.19 7.94 -7.08
N PHE A 288 2.08 7.80 -7.79
CA PHE A 288 0.94 8.72 -7.75
C PHE A 288 -0.30 7.97 -7.26
N ALA A 289 -1.15 8.66 -6.50
CA ALA A 289 -2.41 8.11 -6.02
C ALA A 289 -3.35 7.77 -7.18
N LEU A 290 -3.90 6.55 -7.10
CA LEU A 290 -4.99 6.05 -7.95
C LEU A 290 -5.97 5.31 -7.04
N GLU A 291 -6.98 6.03 -6.56
CA GLU A 291 -7.83 5.55 -5.48
C GLU A 291 -9.17 6.28 -5.39
N ASN A 292 -10.09 5.66 -4.67
CA ASN A 292 -11.44 6.17 -4.50
C ASN A 292 -11.52 7.23 -3.40
N MET A 293 -12.38 8.23 -3.60
CA MET A 293 -12.64 9.27 -2.61
C MET A 293 -13.34 8.74 -1.35
N ASP A 294 -14.14 7.69 -1.46
CA ASP A 294 -14.85 7.01 -0.35
C ASP A 294 -14.03 5.89 0.32
N ASP A 295 -12.81 5.63 -0.16
CA ASP A 295 -11.93 4.56 0.35
C ASP A 295 -10.46 4.89 0.07
N ARG A 296 -10.04 6.04 0.60
CA ARG A 296 -8.70 6.62 0.43
C ARG A 296 -7.67 5.81 1.19
N HIS A 297 -6.56 5.47 0.54
CA HIS A 297 -5.45 4.73 1.11
C HIS A 297 -4.12 5.51 1.06
N TYR A 298 -3.89 6.39 0.11
CA TYR A 298 -2.61 7.10 -0.05
C TYR A 298 -2.41 8.12 1.08
N ALA A 299 -1.21 8.18 1.68
CA ALA A 299 -0.91 9.19 2.69
C ALA A 299 -0.94 10.60 2.09
N ILE A 300 -1.66 11.53 2.72
CA ILE A 300 -1.87 12.87 2.20
C ILE A 300 -1.00 13.86 3.00
N ASN A 301 0.12 14.30 2.43
CA ASN A 301 0.82 15.45 3.00
C ASN A 301 0.15 16.78 2.56
N LYS A 302 0.61 17.90 3.11
CA LYS A 302 0.08 19.23 2.76
C LYS A 302 0.05 19.49 1.25
N HIS A 303 1.10 19.10 0.53
CA HIS A 303 1.17 19.28 -0.92
C HIS A 303 0.12 18.42 -1.64
N ASP A 304 -0.01 17.15 -1.27
CA ASP A 304 -1.00 16.24 -1.84
C ASP A 304 -2.45 16.68 -1.54
N ALA A 305 -2.69 17.27 -0.36
CA ALA A 305 -3.99 17.85 0.00
C ALA A 305 -4.36 19.02 -0.93
N PHE A 306 -3.40 19.89 -1.25
CA PHE A 306 -3.61 20.98 -2.21
C PHE A 306 -3.83 20.45 -3.63
N GLU A 307 -3.07 19.45 -4.08
CA GLU A 307 -3.28 18.84 -5.39
C GLU A 307 -4.67 18.19 -5.50
N LEU A 308 -5.14 17.54 -4.44
CA LEU A 308 -6.49 16.98 -4.38
C LEU A 308 -7.56 18.09 -4.47
N ALA A 309 -7.41 19.18 -3.71
CA ALA A 309 -8.33 20.32 -3.78
C ALA A 309 -8.38 20.94 -5.18
N LEU A 310 -7.21 21.05 -5.84
CA LEU A 310 -7.13 21.50 -7.23
C LEU A 310 -7.79 20.51 -8.19
N ALA A 311 -7.65 19.20 -7.96
CA ALA A 311 -8.29 18.18 -8.78
C ALA A 311 -9.83 18.24 -8.67
N ILE A 312 -10.36 18.44 -7.46
CA ILE A 312 -11.80 18.66 -7.24
C ILE A 312 -12.26 19.89 -8.04
N LYS A 313 -11.58 21.03 -7.88
CA LYS A 313 -11.90 22.27 -8.59
C LYS A 313 -11.83 22.12 -10.11
N ARG A 314 -10.79 21.47 -10.64
CA ARG A 314 -10.61 21.23 -12.08
C ARG A 314 -11.72 20.33 -12.63
N THR A 315 -12.05 19.26 -11.90
CA THR A 315 -13.12 18.33 -12.28
C THR A 315 -14.47 19.05 -12.31
N ARG A 316 -14.78 19.84 -11.28
CA ARG A 316 -16.01 20.66 -11.22
C ARG A 316 -16.12 21.67 -12.33
N LYS A 317 -15.02 22.25 -12.81
CA LYS A 317 -15.02 23.19 -13.93
C LYS A 317 -15.44 22.53 -15.25
N VAL A 318 -15.14 21.24 -15.40
CA VAL A 318 -15.48 20.45 -16.58
C VAL A 318 -16.87 19.81 -16.43
N LEU A 319 -17.17 19.30 -15.24
CA LEU A 319 -18.41 18.63 -14.87
C LEU A 319 -19.00 19.24 -13.60
N ASN A 320 -19.80 20.30 -13.76
CA ASN A 320 -20.38 21.00 -12.61
C ASN A 320 -21.27 20.10 -11.75
N ASN A 321 -22.05 19.21 -12.37
CA ASN A 321 -23.13 18.45 -11.72
C ASN A 321 -22.82 16.95 -11.56
N CYS A 322 -21.56 16.57 -11.31
CA CYS A 322 -21.18 15.18 -11.05
C CYS A 322 -21.17 14.84 -9.55
N ASN A 323 -21.18 13.53 -9.24
CA ASN A 323 -20.91 13.02 -7.91
C ASN A 323 -19.40 12.78 -7.75
N LEU A 324 -18.81 13.32 -6.68
CA LEU A 324 -17.39 13.15 -6.37
C LEU A 324 -17.10 12.28 -5.14
N ASN A 325 -18.12 11.90 -4.36
CA ASN A 325 -17.95 11.11 -3.14
C ASN A 325 -17.30 9.75 -3.38
N ASN A 326 -17.66 9.07 -4.47
CA ASN A 326 -17.09 7.77 -4.85
C ASN A 326 -16.19 7.86 -6.10
N ALA A 327 -15.83 9.06 -6.53
CA ALA A 327 -15.03 9.24 -7.74
C ALA A 327 -13.63 8.63 -7.58
N LEU A 328 -13.04 8.18 -8.69
CA LEU A 328 -11.67 7.71 -8.74
C LEU A 328 -10.74 8.92 -8.92
N TYR A 329 -9.96 9.23 -7.89
CA TYR A 329 -8.92 10.24 -7.96
C TYR A 329 -7.71 9.71 -8.74
N VAL A 330 -7.29 10.47 -9.75
CA VAL A 330 -6.10 10.16 -10.57
C VAL A 330 -5.10 11.30 -10.43
N GLN A 331 -4.18 11.17 -9.47
CA GLN A 331 -3.26 12.25 -9.10
C GLN A 331 -2.40 12.70 -10.28
N SER A 332 -1.89 11.79 -11.10
CA SER A 332 -1.03 12.12 -12.25
C SER A 332 -1.73 12.97 -13.31
N LEU A 333 -3.07 12.91 -13.38
CA LEU A 333 -3.88 13.74 -14.26
C LEU A 333 -4.44 14.98 -13.55
N GLY A 334 -4.41 15.01 -12.21
CA GLY A 334 -4.96 16.09 -11.40
C GLY A 334 -6.46 16.26 -11.59
N ILE A 335 -7.20 15.16 -11.72
CA ILE A 335 -8.65 15.11 -11.92
C ILE A 335 -9.28 13.95 -11.13
N LEU A 336 -10.60 13.99 -10.97
CA LEU A 336 -11.41 12.90 -10.46
C LEU A 336 -12.30 12.36 -11.59
N LEU A 337 -12.43 11.04 -11.67
CA LEU A 337 -13.27 10.35 -12.63
C LEU A 337 -14.55 9.89 -11.90
N PRO A 338 -15.69 10.58 -12.11
CA PRO A 338 -16.92 10.27 -11.38
C PRO A 338 -17.60 9.02 -11.94
N GLU A 339 -18.31 8.29 -11.10
CA GLU A 339 -19.22 7.22 -11.55
C GLU A 339 -20.56 7.79 -12.04
N ILE A 340 -21.01 8.91 -11.45
CA ILE A 340 -22.27 9.57 -11.78
C ILE A 340 -22.01 10.98 -12.33
N PHE A 341 -22.33 11.20 -13.60
CA PHE A 341 -21.98 12.41 -14.35
C PHE A 341 -23.03 13.54 -14.27
N THR A 342 -24.26 13.22 -13.89
CA THR A 342 -25.44 14.10 -14.08
C THR A 342 -26.16 14.50 -12.81
N LYS A 343 -25.80 13.94 -11.66
CA LYS A 343 -26.41 14.24 -10.37
C LYS A 343 -25.47 15.14 -9.58
N SER A 344 -25.84 16.42 -9.39
CA SER A 344 -25.19 17.22 -8.36
C SER A 344 -25.62 16.65 -7.02
N GLU A 345 -24.67 16.23 -6.21
CA GLU A 345 -24.97 16.08 -4.80
C GLU A 345 -25.12 17.46 -4.16
N ASP A 346 -25.90 17.56 -3.09
CA ASP A 346 -25.85 18.72 -2.18
C ASP A 346 -24.54 18.77 -1.37
N THR A 347 -23.57 17.90 -1.68
CA THR A 347 -22.31 17.79 -0.95
C THR A 347 -21.42 19.00 -1.26
N ASN A 348 -21.12 19.75 -0.22
CA ASN A 348 -20.13 20.82 -0.25
C ASN A 348 -18.74 20.20 -0.50
N ASP A 349 -18.05 20.62 -1.57
CA ASP A 349 -16.71 20.13 -1.93
C ASP A 349 -15.68 20.31 -0.78
N VAL A 350 -15.88 21.28 0.12
CA VAL A 350 -15.08 21.45 1.35
C VAL A 350 -15.30 20.32 2.34
N VAL A 351 -16.55 19.85 2.47
CA VAL A 351 -16.89 18.70 3.33
C VAL A 351 -16.29 17.42 2.76
N LEU A 352 -16.36 17.23 1.43
CA LEU A 352 -15.71 16.11 0.75
C LEU A 352 -14.19 16.11 0.98
N LEU A 353 -13.53 17.26 0.79
CA LEU A 353 -12.10 17.36 1.06
C LEU A 353 -11.80 17.07 2.54
N GLY A 354 -12.60 17.64 3.44
CA GLY A 354 -12.48 17.43 4.87
C GLY A 354 -12.66 15.97 5.30
N SER A 355 -13.60 15.22 4.70
CA SER A 355 -13.78 13.79 4.97
C SER A 355 -12.58 13.02 4.46
N CYS A 356 -12.10 13.24 3.23
CA CYS A 356 -10.92 12.56 2.71
C CYS A 356 -9.64 12.80 3.54
N LEU A 357 -9.50 13.97 4.16
CA LEU A 357 -8.36 14.27 5.03
C LEU A 357 -8.46 13.61 6.42
N ARG A 358 -9.67 13.20 6.84
CA ARG A 358 -9.94 12.61 8.17
C ARG A 358 -10.19 11.11 8.11
N GLU A 359 -10.63 10.60 6.96
CA GLU A 359 -11.10 9.24 6.75
C GLU A 359 -10.11 8.47 5.85
N GLY A 360 -9.66 7.31 6.32
CA GLY A 360 -8.73 6.42 5.61
C GLY A 360 -7.59 5.95 6.52
N PRO A 361 -6.90 4.84 6.18
CA PRO A 361 -5.80 4.28 6.96
C PRO A 361 -4.63 5.24 7.23
N PHE A 362 -4.47 6.32 6.46
CA PHE A 362 -3.40 7.31 6.66
C PHE A 362 -3.91 8.72 6.98
N ALA A 363 -5.22 8.90 7.10
CA ALA A 363 -5.85 10.20 7.36
C ALA A 363 -5.55 10.75 8.79
N THR A 364 -4.77 10.02 9.58
CA THR A 364 -4.33 10.34 10.94
C THR A 364 -2.89 9.85 11.19
N SER A 365 -2.04 9.88 10.16
CA SER A 365 -0.60 9.63 10.38
C SER A 365 -0.08 10.66 11.41
N PRO A 366 0.74 10.28 12.41
CA PRO A 366 1.23 11.18 13.47
C PRO A 366 1.86 12.47 12.94
N PHE A 367 2.41 12.43 11.72
CA PHE A 367 2.99 13.57 11.01
C PHE A 367 1.98 14.62 10.52
N LEU A 368 0.69 14.31 10.54
CA LEU A 368 -0.36 15.10 9.90
C LEU A 368 -1.38 15.69 10.88
N ASP A 369 -1.39 15.34 12.16
CA ASP A 369 -2.39 15.89 13.10
C ASP A 369 -2.29 17.43 13.20
N ASP A 370 -1.09 17.97 13.38
CA ASP A 370 -0.86 19.43 13.44
C ASP A 370 -1.14 20.13 12.08
N ILE A 371 -0.82 19.46 10.97
CA ILE A 371 -0.99 19.98 9.61
C ILE A 371 -2.47 19.95 9.20
N ASN A 372 -3.19 18.89 9.55
CA ASN A 372 -4.60 18.69 9.25
C ASN A 372 -5.47 19.59 10.11
N GLU A 373 -5.19 19.75 11.41
CA GLU A 373 -5.90 20.75 12.21
C GLU A 373 -5.68 22.16 11.65
N GLY A 374 -4.43 22.51 11.28
CA GLY A 374 -4.12 23.78 10.62
C GLY A 374 -4.86 23.97 9.29
N LEU A 375 -4.88 22.96 8.42
CA LEU A 375 -5.56 22.99 7.13
C LEU A 375 -7.09 23.06 7.28
N LEU A 376 -7.68 22.25 8.15
CA LEU A 376 -9.11 22.25 8.45
C LEU A 376 -9.56 23.59 9.04
N ASN A 377 -8.74 24.20 9.91
CA ASN A 377 -8.97 25.53 10.46
C ASN A 377 -8.86 26.66 9.40
N THR A 378 -8.13 26.44 8.30
CA THR A 378 -8.07 27.38 7.17
C THR A 378 -9.14 27.16 6.10
N LEU A 379 -9.79 26.00 6.10
CA LEU A 379 -10.85 25.64 5.14
C LEU A 379 -12.27 25.94 5.66
N GLY A 380 -12.45 26.06 6.98
CA GLY A 380 -13.66 26.61 7.61
C GLY A 380 -13.61 28.12 7.70
#